data_AF-A0A952WSJ8-F1
#
_entry.id   AF-A0A952WSJ8-F1
#
_cell.length_a   1.000
_cell.length_b   1.000
_cell.length_c   1.000
_cell.angle_alpha   90.00
_cell.angle_beta   90.00
_cell.angle_gamma   90.00
#
_symmetry.space_group_name_H-M   'P 1'
#
loop_
_entity.id
_entity.type
_entity.pdbx_description
1 polymer ?
#
loop_
_entity_poly.entity_id
_entity_poly.type
_entity_poly.pdbx_seq_one_letter_code
_entity_poly.pdbx_strand_id
1 'polypeptide(L)'
;MELPVTRCVCMQLEFADLRRLASAMDMDFEALRAWSGCCTGCGTCEPYVRLMLETGATAFAVLSPEDAADVMSRGRAGTPPDEKGPPGQAAP
;
A
#
# COMPACT_ATOMS: atom_id res chain seq x y z
N MET A 1 -9.30 5.03 18.38
CA MET A 1 -7.94 5.13 17.83
C MET A 1 -7.74 3.95 16.91
N GLU A 2 -7.95 4.18 15.62
CA GLU A 2 -7.60 3.22 14.58
C GLU A 2 -6.07 3.18 14.42
N LEU A 3 -5.48 1.98 14.41
CA LEU A 3 -4.05 1.80 14.23
C LEU A 3 -3.74 1.84 12.73
N PRO A 4 -2.85 2.72 12.27
CA PRO A 4 -2.48 2.77 10.87
C PRO A 4 -1.74 1.49 10.47
N VAL A 5 -1.95 1.08 9.22
CA VAL A 5 -1.20 0.02 8.57
C VAL A 5 0.16 0.57 8.16
N THR A 6 1.19 0.16 8.90
CA THR A 6 2.59 0.57 8.67
C THR A 6 3.48 -0.59 8.22
N ARG A 7 2.95 -1.81 8.25
CA ARG A 7 3.73 -3.03 7.98
C ARG A 7 2.89 -4.15 7.41
N CYS A 8 3.54 -5.03 6.66
CA CYS A 8 2.99 -6.32 6.31
C CYS A 8 2.97 -7.24 7.53
N VAL A 9 1.81 -7.71 7.96
CA VAL A 9 1.69 -8.64 9.10
C VAL A 9 2.20 -10.06 8.75
N CYS A 10 2.11 -10.44 7.48
CA CYS A 10 2.49 -11.78 7.01
C CYS A 10 4.02 -11.97 7.03
N MET A 11 4.78 -10.93 6.66
CA MET A 11 6.25 -10.96 6.61
C MET A 11 6.91 -10.09 7.70
N GLN A 12 6.12 -9.40 8.54
CA GLN A 12 6.57 -8.44 9.54
C GLN A 12 7.50 -7.34 9.00
N LEU A 13 7.30 -6.94 7.73
CA LEU A 13 8.11 -5.92 7.06
C LEU A 13 7.45 -4.54 7.15
N GLU A 14 8.19 -3.53 7.60
CA GLU A 14 7.70 -2.16 7.67
C GLU A 14 7.77 -1.47 6.31
N PHE A 15 6.73 -0.70 5.98
CA PHE A 15 6.69 0.10 4.76
C PHE A 15 7.79 1.17 4.75
N ALA A 16 8.18 1.68 5.93
CA ALA A 16 9.29 2.63 6.03
C ALA A 16 10.62 2.05 5.53
N ASP A 17 10.92 0.80 5.88
CA ASP A 17 12.12 0.11 5.42
C ASP A 17 12.03 -0.22 3.94
N LEU A 18 10.88 -0.70 3.48
CA LEU A 18 10.63 -0.95 2.06
C LEU A 18 10.82 0.33 1.22
N ARG A 19 10.28 1.47 1.66
CA ARG A 19 10.43 2.77 0.99
C ARG A 19 11.88 3.21 0.92
N ARG A 20 12.63 3.10 2.02
CA ARG A 20 14.06 3.41 2.06
C ARG A 20 14.83 2.53 1.09
N LEU A 21 14.52 1.25 1.07
CA LEU A 21 15.17 0.27 0.22
C LEU A 21 14.88 0.53 -1.27
N ALA A 22 13.61 0.78 -1.62
CA ALA A 22 13.21 1.19 -2.96
C ALA A 22 13.92 2.47 -3.41
N SER A 23 14.01 3.47 -2.53
CA SER A 23 14.71 4.72 -2.86
C SER A 23 16.22 4.56 -2.97
N ALA A 24 16.84 3.68 -2.17
CA ALA A 24 18.28 3.49 -2.17
C ALA A 24 18.77 2.66 -3.36
N MET A 25 17.95 1.72 -3.82
CA MET A 25 18.28 0.81 -4.92
C MET A 25 17.51 1.12 -6.22
N ASP A 26 16.73 2.20 -6.25
CA ASP A 26 15.85 2.59 -7.37
C ASP A 26 14.97 1.42 -7.83
N MET A 27 14.33 0.74 -6.86
CA MET A 27 13.52 -0.46 -7.13
C MET A 27 12.05 -0.12 -7.37
N ASP A 28 11.53 -0.61 -8.49
CA ASP A 28 10.09 -0.63 -8.78
C ASP A 28 9.34 -1.69 -7.94
N PHE A 29 8.01 -1.63 -7.99
CA PHE A 29 7.12 -2.56 -7.29
C PHE A 29 7.48 -4.04 -7.52
N GLU A 30 7.74 -4.44 -8.77
CA GLU A 30 8.10 -5.84 -9.07
C GLU A 30 9.44 -6.25 -8.46
N ALA A 31 10.46 -5.38 -8.54
CA ALA A 31 11.76 -5.64 -7.93
C ALA A 31 11.65 -5.71 -6.41
N LEU A 32 10.90 -4.78 -5.80
CA LEU A 32 10.66 -4.77 -4.36
C LEU A 32 9.87 -6.00 -3.90
N ARG A 33 8.86 -6.44 -4.67
CA ARG A 33 8.12 -7.67 -4.43
C ARG A 33 9.02 -8.90 -4.52
N ALA A 34 9.85 -8.99 -5.55
CA ALA A 34 10.78 -10.11 -5.73
C ALA A 34 11.83 -10.17 -4.62
N TRP A 35 12.32 -9.01 -4.17
CA TRP A 35 13.33 -8.90 -3.12
C TRP A 35 12.76 -9.19 -1.72
N SER A 36 11.65 -8.53 -1.38
CA SER A 36 11.06 -8.61 -0.03
C SER A 36 10.18 -9.85 0.18
N GLY A 37 9.69 -10.46 -0.90
CA GLY A 37 8.62 -11.47 -0.84
C GLY A 37 7.29 -10.92 -0.34
N CYS A 38 7.19 -9.62 -0.05
CA CYS A 38 5.96 -8.98 0.34
C CYS A 38 4.94 -9.08 -0.81
N CYS A 39 3.65 -9.19 -0.50
CA CYS A 39 2.56 -9.44 -1.48
C CYS A 39 2.48 -10.87 -2.05
N THR A 40 3.35 -11.82 -1.66
CA THR A 40 3.26 -13.23 -2.10
C THR A 40 2.43 -14.14 -1.19
N GLY A 41 2.21 -13.72 0.07
CA GLY A 41 1.40 -14.45 1.04
C GLY A 41 -0.08 -14.07 0.95
N CYS A 42 -0.53 -13.27 1.91
CA CYS A 42 -1.92 -12.83 2.04
C CYS A 42 -2.39 -11.81 0.98
N GLY A 43 -1.47 -11.15 0.27
CA GLY A 43 -1.78 -10.16 -0.78
C GLY A 43 -2.38 -8.83 -0.30
N THR A 44 -2.83 -8.73 0.96
CA THR A 44 -3.51 -7.53 1.50
C THR A 44 -2.61 -6.30 1.63
N CYS A 45 -1.30 -6.47 1.68
CA CYS A 45 -0.32 -5.38 1.73
C CYS A 45 -0.04 -4.77 0.34
N GLU A 46 -0.41 -5.43 -0.75
CA GLU A 46 -0.13 -4.98 -2.12
C GLU A 46 -0.65 -3.56 -2.45
N PRO A 47 -1.92 -3.20 -2.17
CA PRO A 47 -2.41 -1.84 -2.43
C PRO A 47 -1.64 -0.80 -1.63
N TYR A 48 -1.24 -1.10 -0.39
CA TYR A 48 -0.47 -0.18 0.46
C TYR A 48 0.95 0.03 -0.06
N VAL A 49 1.61 -1.03 -0.54
CA VAL A 49 2.96 -0.92 -1.11
C VAL A 49 2.94 -0.12 -2.41
N ARG A 50 1.90 -0.28 -3.24
CA ARG A 50 1.71 0.55 -4.44
C ARG A 50 1.49 2.01 -4.07
N LEU A 51 0.58 2.29 -3.15
CA LEU A 51 0.36 3.63 -2.58
C LEU A 51 1.64 4.22 -2.00
N MET A 52 2.46 3.43 -1.30
CA MET A 52 3.75 3.86 -0.76
C MET A 52 4.73 4.27 -1.84
N LEU A 53 4.76 3.57 -2.98
CA LEU A 53 5.63 3.92 -4.11
C LEU A 53 5.12 5.17 -4.84
N GLU A 54 3.80 5.34 -4.98
CA GLU A 54 3.18 6.50 -5.65
C GLU A 54 3.22 7.77 -4.80
N THR A 55 2.79 7.68 -3.54
CA THR A 55 2.65 8.83 -2.64
C THR A 55 3.87 9.08 -1.77
N GLY A 56 4.73 8.06 -1.61
CA GLY A 56 5.85 8.09 -0.68
C GLY A 56 5.48 7.89 0.79
N ALA A 57 4.19 7.76 1.13
CA ALA A 57 3.74 7.57 2.51
C ALA A 57 4.02 6.15 3.01
N THR A 58 4.28 6.00 4.31
CA THR A 58 4.65 4.72 4.94
C THR A 58 3.68 4.32 6.06
N ALA A 59 2.63 5.11 6.27
CA ALA A 59 1.59 4.88 7.25
C ALA A 59 0.24 5.22 6.60
N PHE A 60 -0.65 4.24 6.55
CA PHE A 60 -1.95 4.39 5.90
C PHE A 60 -3.07 4.02 6.87
N ALA A 61 -4.23 4.64 6.73
CA ALA A 61 -5.44 4.11 7.36
C ALA A 61 -5.82 2.77 6.74
N VAL A 62 -6.60 1.95 7.45
CA VAL A 62 -7.11 0.69 6.88
C VAL A 62 -8.02 1.04 5.70
N LEU A 63 -7.61 0.65 4.50
CA LEU A 63 -8.36 0.81 3.27
C LEU A 63 -9.59 -0.10 3.30
N SER A 64 -10.72 0.43 2.83
CA SER A 64 -11.89 -0.38 2.53
C SER A 64 -11.59 -1.30 1.33
N PRO A 65 -12.28 -2.45 1.19
CA PRO A 65 -12.06 -3.37 0.07
C PRO A 65 -12.27 -2.69 -1.29
N GLU A 66 -13.18 -1.70 -1.36
CA GLU A 66 -13.40 -0.86 -2.53
C GLU A 66 -12.19 0.03 -2.88
N ASP A 67 -11.63 0.76 -1.91
CA ASP A 67 -10.43 1.59 -2.10
C ASP A 67 -9.22 0.74 -2.50
N ALA A 68 -9.05 -0.42 -1.86
CA ALA A 68 -8.00 -1.36 -2.19
C ALA A 68 -8.15 -1.86 -3.65
N ALA A 69 -9.36 -2.20 -4.08
CA ALA A 69 -9.63 -2.65 -5.44
C ALA A 69 -9.39 -1.53 -6.49
N ASP A 70 -9.70 -0.29 -6.14
CA ASP A 70 -9.45 0.88 -6.97
C ASP A 70 -7.95 1.13 -7.16
N VAL A 71 -7.15 1.19 -6.08
CA VAL A 71 -5.68 1.32 -6.16
C VAL A 71 -5.06 0.21 -7.01
N MET A 72 -5.54 -1.02 -6.83
CA MET A 72 -5.10 -2.18 -7.59
C MET A 72 -5.45 -2.09 -9.08
N SER A 73 -6.59 -1.48 -9.40
CA SER A 73 -7.01 -1.21 -10.78
C SER A 73 -6.20 -0.08 -11.41
N ARG A 74 -5.89 0.97 -10.63
CA ARG A 74 -5.07 2.13 -11.04
C ARG A 74 -3.62 1.78 -11.31
N GLY A 75 -3.01 0.88 -10.54
CA GLY A 75 -1.63 0.45 -10.84
C GLY A 75 -1.45 -0.31 -12.17
N ARG A 76 -2.52 -0.51 -12.97
CA ARG A 76 -2.45 -0.92 -14.40
C ARG A 76 -2.59 0.23 -15.40
N ALA A 77 -3.06 1.41 -14.97
CA ALA A 77 -3.35 2.57 -15.80
C ALA A 77 -2.98 3.86 -15.03
N GLY A 78 -1.79 4.41 -15.28
CA GLY A 78 -1.23 5.50 -14.47
C GLY A 78 -2.03 6.81 -14.43
N THR A 79 -2.24 7.33 -13.19
CA THR A 79 -2.13 8.75 -12.73
C THR A 79 -3.22 9.79 -13.15
N PRO A 80 -3.64 10.79 -12.32
CA PRO A 80 -3.48 11.09 -10.87
C PRO A 80 -4.85 11.39 -10.13
N PRO A 81 -4.99 12.20 -9.04
CA PRO A 81 -5.68 11.80 -7.81
C PRO A 81 -6.84 12.75 -7.40
N ASP A 82 -8.10 12.35 -7.46
CA ASP A 82 -9.16 13.21 -6.93
C ASP A 82 -9.40 12.94 -5.44
N GLU A 83 -8.85 13.86 -4.66
CA GLU A 83 -9.10 14.16 -3.27
C GLU A 83 -10.61 14.36 -3.03
N LYS A 84 -11.37 13.28 -2.75
CA LYS A 84 -12.69 13.24 -2.09
C LYS A 84 -13.11 11.76 -1.89
N GLY A 85 -13.39 11.23 -0.71
CA GLY A 85 -13.55 11.86 0.61
C GLY A 85 -13.89 10.84 1.72
N PRO A 86 -14.09 11.31 2.96
CA PRO A 86 -14.83 10.63 4.03
C PRO A 86 -16.35 10.88 3.84
N PRO A 87 -17.32 10.42 4.69
CA PRO A 87 -17.29 9.56 5.88
C PRO A 87 -18.25 8.34 5.77
N GLY A 88 -18.15 7.39 6.70
CA GLY A 88 -19.30 6.53 7.02
C GLY A 88 -18.99 5.06 7.14
N GLN A 89 -18.70 4.62 8.37
CA GLN A 89 -19.15 3.31 8.79
C GLN A 89 -20.31 3.54 9.75
N ALA A 90 -21.53 3.43 9.21
CA ALA A 90 -22.74 3.25 9.97
C ALA A 90 -23.44 1.95 9.53
N ALA A 91 -23.63 1.07 10.52
CA ALA A 91 -24.75 0.13 10.71
C ALA A 91 -24.81 -1.15 9.84
N PRO A 92 -25.52 -2.21 10.27
CA PRO A 92 -26.34 -2.37 11.50
C PRO A 92 -25.62 -2.91 12.73
#